data_AF-A0A9E5TVH0-F1
#
_entry.id   AF-A0A9E5TVH0-F1
#
_cell.length_a   1.000
_cell.length_b   1.000
_cell.length_c   1.000
_cell.angle_alpha   90.00
_cell.angle_beta   90.00
_cell.angle_gamma   90.00
#
_symmetry.space_group_name_H-M   'P 1'
#
loop_
_entity.id
_entity.type
_entity.pdbx_description
1 polymer ?
#
loop_
_entity_poly.entity_id
_entity_poly.type
_entity_poly.pdbx_seq_one_letter_code
_entity_poly.pdbx_strand_id
1 'polypeptide(L)' 'MNAVRPPQCALVLPGGGARAAYQVGVLRGIAELSAGQGNPFPIICGTSAGAINAAV' A
#
# COMPACT_ATOMS: atom_id res chain seq x y z
N MET A 1 21.10 -25.06 -5.24
CA MET A 1 21.29 -23.81 -4.47
C MET A 1 19.90 -23.18 -4.32
N ASN A 2 19.29 -23.25 -3.14
CA ASN A 2 17.97 -22.65 -2.93
C ASN A 2 18.15 -21.14 -2.75
N ALA A 3 17.70 -20.35 -3.73
CA ALA A 3 17.69 -18.91 -3.61
C ALA A 3 16.69 -18.50 -2.51
N VAL A 4 17.16 -17.77 -1.50
CA VAL A 4 16.30 -17.12 -0.52
C VAL A 4 15.52 -16.03 -1.25
N ARG A 5 14.20 -16.17 -1.34
CA ARG A 5 13.34 -15.12 -1.93
C ARG A 5 13.45 -13.87 -1.04
N PRO A 6 13.59 -12.66 -1.62
CA PRO A 6 13.58 -11.43 -0.84
C PRO A 6 12.28 -11.34 -0.01
N PRO A 7 12.33 -10.76 1.21
CA PRO A 7 11.17 -10.65 2.07
C PRO A 7 10.05 -9.90 1.36
N GLN A 8 8.84 -10.46 1.38
CA GLN A 8 7.67 -9.82 0.76
C GLN A 8 7.12 -8.75 1.71
N CYS A 9 7.13 -7.49 1.26
CA CYS A 9 6.53 -6.39 1.99
C CYS A 9 5.04 -6.30 1.66
N ALA A 10 4.20 -6.07 2.68
CA ALA A 10 2.76 -5.92 2.52
C ALA A 10 2.30 -4.56 3.07
N LEU A 11 1.32 -3.96 2.41
CA LEU A 11 0.64 -2.75 2.85
C LEU A 11 -0.77 -3.10 3.33
N VAL A 12 -1.11 -2.68 4.55
CA VAL A 12 -2.44 -2.91 5.14
C VAL A 12 -3.15 -1.58 5.34
N LEU A 13 -4.29 -1.40 4.68
CA LEU A 13 -5.14 -0.21 4.74
C LEU A 13 -6.40 -0.51 5.57
N PRO A 14 -6.41 -0.18 6.88
CA PRO A 14 -7.55 -0.46 7.73
C PRO A 14 -8.77 0.40 7.35
N GLY A 15 -9.96 -0.06 7.75
CA GLY A 15 -11.19 0.71 7.60
C GLY A 15 -11.18 1.99 8.46
N GLY A 16 -11.65 3.10 7.89
CA GLY A 16 -11.68 4.40 8.58
C GLY A 16 -12.85 5.30 8.19
N GLY A 17 -13.76 4.83 7.33
CA GLY A 17 -14.80 5.66 6.73
C GLY A 17 -14.18 6.84 5.97
N ALA A 18 -14.75 8.04 6.14
CA ALA A 18 -14.24 9.27 5.54
C ALA A 18 -12.75 9.57 5.88
N ARG A 19 -12.27 9.12 7.05
CA ARG A 19 -10.86 9.32 7.46
C ARG A 19 -9.86 8.54 6.61
N ALA A 20 -10.30 7.58 5.80
CA ALA A 20 -9.46 6.91 4.82
C ALA A 20 -8.87 7.91 3.80
N ALA A 21 -9.42 9.12 3.66
CA ALA A 21 -8.83 10.19 2.86
C ALA A 21 -7.40 10.56 3.32
N TYR A 22 -7.07 10.43 4.61
CA TYR A 22 -5.70 10.65 5.09
C TYR A 22 -4.73 9.62 4.53
N GLN A 23 -5.17 8.37 4.31
CA GLN A 23 -4.35 7.33 3.71
C GLN A 23 -3.93 7.74 2.29
N VAL A 24 -4.81 8.37 1.51
CA VAL A 24 -4.50 8.84 0.14
C VAL A 24 -3.32 9.82 0.14
N GLY A 25 -3.28 10.75 1.10
CA GLY A 25 -2.14 11.65 1.26
C GLY A 25 -0.83 10.92 1.56
N VAL A 26 -0.87 9.90 2.41
CA VAL A 26 0.29 9.04 2.72
C VAL A 26 0.75 8.26 1.49
N LEU A 27 -0.19 7.63 0.76
CA LEU A 27 0.11 6.88 -0.47
C LEU A 27 0.77 7.77 -1.52
N ARG A 28 0.29 9.02 -1.66
CA ARG A 28 0.91 10.01 -2.54
C ARG A 28 2.35 10.34 -2.12
N GLY A 29 2.60 10.57 -0.84
CA GLY A 29 3.96 10.81 -0.34
C GLY A 29 4.89 9.61 -0.57
N ILE A 30 4.40 8.38 -0.40
CA ILE A 30 5.16 7.17 -0.71
C ILE A 30 5.49 7.09 -2.22
N ALA A 31 4.54 7.41 -3.09
CA ALA A 31 4.75 7.41 -4.53
C ALA A 31 5.83 8.44 -4.96
N GLU A 32 5.80 9.63 -4.35
CA GLU A 32 6.81 10.67 -4.55
C GLU A 32 8.20 10.19 -4.10
N LEU A 33 8.31 9.52 -2.96
CA LEU A 33 9.56 8.95 -2.44
C LEU A 33 10.06 7.75 -3.25
N SER A 34 9.16 6.98 -3.87
CA SER A 34 9.52 5.84 -4.72
C SER A 34 10.22 6.28 -6.03
N ALA A 35 10.19 7.59 -6.36
CA ALA A 35 10.81 8.15 -7.57
C ALA A 35 10.40 7.41 -8.86
N GLY A 36 9.17 6.92 -8.91
CA GLY A 36 8.64 6.20 -10.07
C GLY A 36 9.06 4.73 -10.19
N GLN A 37 9.72 4.14 -9.18
CA GLN A 37 10.12 2.72 -9.17
C GLN A 37 8.95 1.73 -9.04
N GLY A 38 7.71 2.21 -9.19
CA GLY A 38 6.49 1.44 -9.02
C GLY A 38 6.12 1.24 -7.56
N ASN A 39 5.10 0.40 -7.34
CA ASN A 39 4.60 0.09 -6.01
C ASN A 39 5.57 -0.87 -5.28
N PRO A 40 6.15 -0.48 -4.13
CA PRO A 40 7.07 -1.34 -3.38
C PRO A 40 6.37 -2.47 -2.61
N PHE A 41 5.03 -2.49 -2.58
CA PHE A 41 4.23 -3.44 -1.82
C PHE A 41 3.55 -4.46 -2.75
N PRO A 42 4.15 -5.64 -2.97
CA PRO A 42 3.55 -6.70 -3.80
C PRO A 42 2.24 -7.27 -3.24
N ILE A 43 1.93 -6.99 -1.98
CA ILE A 43 0.69 -7.42 -1.33
C ILE A 43 0.03 -6.18 -0.75
N ILE A 44 -1.20 -5.90 -1.16
CA ILE A 44 -2.01 -4.82 -0.59
C ILE A 44 -3.31 -5.45 -0.08
N CYS A 45 -3.61 -5.19 1.19
CA CYS A 45 -4.84 -5.61 1.83
C CYS A 45 -5.58 -4.38 2.34
N GLY A 46 -6.90 -4.37 2.23
CA GLY A 46 -7.71 -3.32 2.83
C GLY A 46 -9.08 -3.80 3.26
N THR A 47 -9.69 -3.07 4.20
CA THR A 47 -11.03 -3.36 4.73
C THR A 47 -11.92 -2.12 4.62
N SER A 48 -13.16 -2.28 4.15
CA SER A 48 -14.14 -1.18 4.02
C SER A 48 -13.56 0.00 3.21
N ALA A 49 -13.56 1.23 3.72
CA ALA A 49 -12.97 2.37 3.03
C ALA A 49 -11.48 2.19 2.68
N GLY A 50 -10.72 1.44 3.48
CA GLY A 50 -9.33 1.09 3.15
C GLY A 50 -9.22 0.07 2.01
N ALA A 51 -10.24 -0.78 1.81
CA ALA A 51 -10.30 -1.69 0.65
C ALA A 51 -10.46 -0.93 -0.66
N ILE A 52 -11.19 0.20 -0.63
CA ILE A 52 -11.33 1.09 -1.79
C ILE A 52 -9.96 1.63 -2.17
N ASN A 53 -9.23 2.22 -1.21
CA ASN A 53 -7.88 2.73 -1.43
C ASN A 53 -6.87 1.64 -1.84
N ALA A 54 -7.10 0.38 -1.47
CA ALA A 54 -6.23 -0.75 -1.84
C ALA A 54 -6.46 -1.24 -3.27
N ALA A 55 -7.66 -1.02 -3.83
CA ALA A 55 -8.09 -1.57 -5.11
C ALA A 55 -7.90 -0.61 -6.30
N VAL A 56 -7.66 0.67 -6.04
CA VAL A 56 -7.49 1.74 -7.04
C VAL A 56 -6.06 2.23 -7.09
#